data_AF-A0A382C7Q8-F1
#
_entry.id   AF-A0A382C7Q8-F1
#
_cell.length_a   1.000
_cell.length_b   1.000
_cell.length_c   1.000
_cell.angle_alpha   90.00
_cell.angle_beta   90.00
_cell.angle_gamma   90.00
#
_symmetry.space_group_name_H-M   'P 1'
#
loop_
_entity.id
_entity.type
_entity.pdbx_description
1 polymer ?
#
loop_
_entity_poly.entity_id
_entity_poly.type
_entity_poly.pdbx_seq_one_letter_code
_entity_poly.pdbx_strand_id
1 'polypeptide(L)'
;VGKIAITNFEGVYEPAEDSWLMANYLPEIKGHVLEIGCGTGIISVHLAHKGAQVTAVDKNPKAVEATRFNSMNNGVKIEVLEGDMFAPVEGRRFGTIVCNPPYLPPSDEKYGDPDLALAVEGGPTGTEFISRFLS
;
A
#
# COMPACT_ATOMS: atom_id res chain seq x y z
N VAL A 1 10.50 12.69 -6.51
CA VAL A 1 9.07 12.91 -6.18
C VAL A 1 8.77 14.41 -6.20
N GLY A 2 7.57 14.87 -6.61
CA GLY A 2 7.14 16.25 -6.26
C GLY A 2 7.07 16.42 -4.73
N LYS A 3 6.66 17.59 -4.21
CA LYS A 3 6.40 17.73 -2.76
C LYS A 3 5.17 16.88 -2.36
N ILE A 4 5.33 15.57 -2.24
CA ILE A 4 4.37 14.69 -1.57
C ILE A 4 4.72 14.74 -0.08
N ALA A 5 3.74 15.06 0.75
CA ALA A 5 3.87 15.08 2.19
C ALA A 5 3.17 13.85 2.78
N ILE A 6 3.91 12.98 3.46
CA ILE A 6 3.37 11.82 4.16
C ILE A 6 3.48 12.04 5.66
N THR A 7 2.35 11.93 6.34
CA THR A 7 2.26 11.82 7.79
C THR A 7 2.25 10.34 8.17
N ASN A 8 3.13 9.95 9.09
CA ASN A 8 3.19 8.60 9.64
C ASN A 8 2.11 8.42 10.72
N PHE A 9 1.60 7.19 10.84
CA PHE A 9 0.59 6.80 11.81
C PHE A 9 1.14 5.65 12.64
N GLU A 10 0.89 5.68 13.96
CA GLU A 10 1.22 4.56 14.83
C GLU A 10 0.52 3.29 14.33
N GLY A 11 1.24 2.16 14.29
CA GLY A 11 0.75 0.90 13.74
C GLY A 11 0.61 0.85 12.22
N VAL A 12 1.21 1.81 11.50
CA VAL A 12 1.33 1.79 10.05
C VAL A 12 2.80 1.82 9.68
N TYR A 13 3.20 0.96 8.74
CA TYR A 13 4.58 0.91 8.27
C TYR A 13 5.02 2.24 7.64
N GLU A 14 6.10 2.79 8.16
CA GLU A 14 6.67 4.03 7.66
C GLU A 14 7.34 3.78 6.29
N PRO A 15 7.18 4.69 5.31
CA PRO A 15 7.86 4.56 4.02
C PRO A 15 9.38 4.41 4.18
N ALA A 16 9.90 3.25 3.78
CA ALA A 16 11.32 2.92 3.80
C ALA A 16 11.92 2.96 2.38
N GLU A 17 13.18 2.51 2.25
CA GLU A 17 13.95 2.59 1.00
C GLU A 17 13.22 1.95 -0.19
N ASP A 18 12.51 0.84 0.03
CA ASP A 18 11.71 0.13 -0.97
C ASP A 18 10.52 0.96 -1.48
N SER A 19 9.82 1.62 -0.57
CA SER A 19 8.69 2.50 -0.83
C SER A 19 9.14 3.71 -1.64
N TRP A 20 10.29 4.29 -1.28
CA TRP A 20 10.89 5.40 -2.01
C TRP A 20 11.45 4.98 -3.37
N LEU A 21 11.98 3.76 -3.49
CA LEU A 21 12.41 3.21 -4.78
C LEU A 21 11.22 3.12 -5.73
N MET A 22 10.10 2.52 -5.29
CA MET A 22 8.88 2.47 -6.11
C MET A 22 8.36 3.87 -6.45
N ALA A 23 8.20 4.75 -5.46
CA ALA A 23 7.67 6.09 -5.69
C ALA A 23 8.56 6.97 -6.60
N ASN A 24 9.85 6.67 -6.76
CA ASN A 24 10.74 7.44 -7.65
C ASN A 24 10.91 6.82 -9.04
N TYR A 25 10.77 5.50 -9.17
CA TYR A 25 11.15 4.77 -10.37
C TYR A 25 10.03 3.98 -11.04
N LEU A 26 8.80 4.00 -10.50
CA LEU A 26 7.65 3.50 -11.22
C LEU A 26 7.54 4.18 -12.60
N PRO A 27 7.23 3.43 -13.66
CA PRO A 27 7.00 4.01 -14.97
C PRO A 27 5.78 4.93 -14.93
N GLU A 28 5.56 5.70 -16.00
CA GLU A 28 4.33 6.46 -16.12
C GLU A 28 3.14 5.51 -16.27
N ILE A 29 2.34 5.41 -15.20
CA ILE A 29 1.13 4.59 -15.15
C ILE A 29 -0.08 5.51 -15.30
N LYS A 30 -1.01 5.13 -16.20
CA LYS A 30 -2.27 5.85 -16.47
C LYS A 30 -3.45 4.90 -16.35
N GLY A 31 -4.65 5.47 -16.25
CA GLY A 31 -5.91 4.71 -16.18
C GLY A 31 -6.22 4.23 -14.77
N HIS A 32 -6.97 3.12 -14.67
CA HIS A 32 -7.41 2.55 -13.40
C HIS A 32 -6.31 1.67 -12.79
N VAL A 33 -5.86 2.05 -11.59
CA VAL A 33 -4.79 1.37 -10.87
C VAL A 33 -5.31 0.87 -9.54
N LEU A 34 -4.95 -0.37 -9.21
CA LEU A 34 -5.16 -0.94 -7.88
C LEU A 34 -3.84 -1.01 -7.14
N GLU A 35 -3.78 -0.48 -5.92
CA GLU A 35 -2.71 -0.78 -4.97
C GLU A 35 -3.22 -1.75 -3.91
N ILE A 36 -2.49 -2.85 -3.68
CA ILE A 36 -2.73 -3.79 -2.57
C ILE A 36 -1.68 -3.55 -1.49
N GLY A 37 -2.13 -3.34 -0.25
CA GLY A 37 -1.28 -3.03 0.91
C GLY A 37 -0.78 -1.59 0.88
N CYS A 38 -1.69 -0.61 0.84
CA CYS A 38 -1.32 0.78 0.60
C CYS A 38 -0.64 1.49 1.79
N GLY A 39 -0.72 0.97 3.02
CA GLY A 39 0.00 1.51 4.16
C GLY A 39 -0.29 2.99 4.41
N THR A 40 0.74 3.83 4.39
CA THR A 40 0.61 5.30 4.50
C THR A 40 0.04 5.97 3.25
N GLY A 41 -0.02 5.25 2.13
CA GLY A 41 -0.52 5.73 0.84
C GLY A 41 0.54 6.41 -0.03
N ILE A 42 1.83 6.30 0.28
CA ILE A 42 2.90 6.99 -0.48
C ILE A 42 2.87 6.67 -1.98
N ILE A 43 2.70 5.41 -2.37
CA ILE A 43 2.65 4.98 -3.78
C ILE A 43 1.31 5.43 -4.40
N SER A 44 0.18 5.20 -3.73
CA SER A 44 -1.14 5.68 -4.15
C SER A 44 -1.17 7.19 -4.44
N VAL A 45 -0.66 7.99 -3.51
CA VAL A 45 -0.61 9.46 -3.63
C VAL A 45 0.30 9.86 -4.78
N HIS A 46 1.44 9.18 -4.94
CA HIS A 46 2.33 9.40 -6.08
C HIS A 46 1.62 9.16 -7.41
N LEU A 47 0.99 8.00 -7.57
CA LEU A 47 0.29 7.62 -8.79
C LEU A 47 -0.88 8.57 -9.09
N ALA A 48 -1.65 8.96 -8.08
CA ALA A 48 -2.74 9.91 -8.23
C ALA A 48 -2.23 11.29 -8.68
N HIS A 49 -1.11 11.78 -8.15
CA HIS A 49 -0.47 13.01 -8.65
C HIS A 49 -0.03 12.91 -10.12
N LYS A 50 0.33 11.71 -10.59
CA LYS A 50 0.67 11.46 -11.99
C LYS A 50 -0.56 11.27 -12.90
N GLY A 51 -1.77 11.39 -12.35
CA GLY A 51 -3.04 11.36 -13.06
C GLY A 51 -3.67 9.96 -13.18
N ALA A 52 -3.19 8.98 -12.42
CA ALA A 52 -3.85 7.68 -12.33
C ALA A 52 -5.15 7.76 -11.51
N GLN A 53 -6.13 6.91 -11.84
CA GLN A 53 -7.34 6.71 -11.04
C GLN A 53 -7.09 5.55 -10.08
N VAL A 54 -6.73 5.88 -8.84
CA VAL A 54 -6.23 4.89 -7.87
C VAL A 54 -7.36 4.39 -6.97
N THR A 55 -7.48 3.07 -6.89
CA THR A 55 -8.15 2.35 -5.80
C THR A 55 -7.06 1.71 -4.94
N ALA A 56 -7.12 1.90 -3.64
CA ALA A 56 -6.14 1.41 -2.68
C ALA A 56 -6.84 0.50 -1.67
N VAL A 57 -6.27 -0.67 -1.42
CA VAL A 57 -6.79 -1.64 -0.45
C VAL A 57 -5.74 -1.90 0.62
N ASP A 58 -6.17 -1.91 1.87
CA ASP A 58 -5.36 -2.42 2.97
C ASP A 58 -6.23 -3.19 3.96
N LYS A 59 -5.63 -4.22 4.58
CA LYS A 59 -6.26 -5.02 5.64
C LYS A 59 -6.25 -4.26 6.98
N ASN A 60 -5.27 -3.39 7.18
CA ASN A 60 -5.12 -2.64 8.42
C ASN A 60 -6.01 -1.38 8.36
N PRO A 61 -7.02 -1.25 9.25
CA PRO A 61 -7.89 -0.08 9.27
C PRO A 61 -7.11 1.22 9.54
N LYS A 62 -6.00 1.18 10.29
CA LYS A 62 -5.13 2.34 10.51
C LYS A 62 -4.43 2.79 9.22
N ALA A 63 -4.03 1.84 8.36
CA ALA A 63 -3.45 2.14 7.04
C ALA A 63 -4.49 2.76 6.10
N VAL A 64 -5.74 2.28 6.15
CA VAL A 64 -6.87 2.88 5.42
C VAL A 64 -7.08 4.34 5.84
N GLU A 65 -7.06 4.62 7.15
CA GLU A 65 -7.16 5.99 7.68
C GLU A 65 -5.95 6.85 7.27
N ALA A 66 -4.73 6.32 7.39
CA ALA A 66 -3.51 7.01 7.00
C ALA A 66 -3.50 7.39 5.52
N THR A 67 -3.87 6.44 4.64
CA THR A 67 -3.97 6.68 3.19
C THR A 67 -5.04 7.73 2.87
N ARG A 68 -6.21 7.67 3.53
CA ARG A 68 -7.25 8.71 3.37
C ARG A 68 -6.72 10.08 3.80
N PHE A 69 -6.11 10.18 4.97
CA PHE A 69 -5.54 11.43 5.47
C PHE A 69 -4.48 11.99 4.51
N ASN A 70 -3.50 11.17 4.13
CA ASN A 70 -2.42 11.60 3.25
C ASN A 70 -2.94 11.95 1.84
N SER A 71 -3.98 11.27 1.33
CA SER A 71 -4.61 11.65 0.06
C SER A 71 -5.21 13.05 0.11
N MET A 72 -5.95 13.37 1.19
CA MET A 72 -6.53 14.70 1.41
C MET A 72 -5.46 15.77 1.58
N ASN A 73 -4.42 15.50 2.38
CA ASN A 73 -3.33 16.43 2.64
C ASN A 73 -2.53 16.79 1.37
N ASN A 74 -2.48 15.88 0.40
CA ASN A 74 -1.84 16.11 -0.90
C ASN A 74 -2.81 16.58 -1.99
N GLY A 75 -4.09 16.77 -1.67
CA GLY A 75 -5.10 17.27 -2.61
C GLY A 75 -5.39 16.30 -3.76
N VAL A 76 -5.23 14.99 -3.54
CA VAL A 76 -5.51 13.94 -4.53
C VAL A 76 -6.71 13.09 -4.13
N LYS A 77 -7.42 12.55 -5.12
CA LYS A 77 -8.54 11.64 -4.89
C LYS A 77 -8.10 10.19 -5.06
N ILE A 78 -8.28 9.39 -4.02
CA ILE A 78 -8.03 7.95 -4.01
C ILE A 78 -9.26 7.27 -3.40
N GLU A 79 -9.74 6.19 -4.00
CA GLU A 79 -10.73 5.31 -3.38
C GLU A 79 -10.01 4.35 -2.44
N VAL A 80 -10.24 4.45 -1.13
CA VAL A 80 -9.54 3.62 -0.12
C VAL A 80 -10.52 2.66 0.54
N LEU A 81 -10.27 1.37 0.38
CA LEU A 81 -11.11 0.27 0.85
C LEU A 81 -10.37 -0.56 1.91
N GLU A 82 -11.10 -0.97 2.93
CA GLU A 82 -10.59 -1.90 3.94
C GLU A 82 -10.91 -3.34 3.52
N GLY A 83 -9.92 -4.22 3.61
CA GLY A 83 -10.11 -5.66 3.49
C GLY A 83 -8.87 -6.41 3.01
N ASP A 84 -9.00 -7.73 2.91
CA ASP A 84 -7.88 -8.60 2.54
C ASP A 84 -7.74 -8.71 1.02
N MET A 85 -6.56 -8.33 0.51
CA MET A 85 -6.16 -8.43 -0.89
C MET A 85 -7.26 -7.95 -1.87
N PHE A 86 -7.77 -8.84 -2.72
CA PHE A 86 -8.71 -8.51 -3.79
C PHE A 86 -10.17 -8.53 -3.35
N ALA A 87 -10.49 -8.97 -2.13
CA ALA A 87 -11.87 -9.16 -1.69
C ALA A 87 -12.73 -7.87 -1.81
N PRO A 88 -12.24 -6.66 -1.43
CA PRO A 88 -13.05 -5.44 -1.56
C PRO A 88 -13.31 -5.00 -3.00
N VAL A 89 -12.59 -5.58 -3.97
CA VAL A 89 -12.64 -5.21 -5.38
C VAL A 89 -13.02 -6.39 -6.28
N GLU A 90 -13.67 -7.40 -5.72
CA GLU A 90 -14.13 -8.57 -6.46
C GLU A 90 -14.97 -8.16 -7.69
N GLY A 91 -14.69 -8.80 -8.83
CA GLY A 91 -15.36 -8.51 -10.10
C GLY A 91 -14.91 -7.24 -10.81
N ARG A 92 -14.07 -6.39 -10.20
CA ARG A 92 -13.51 -5.20 -10.85
C ARG A 92 -12.33 -5.55 -11.76
N ARG A 93 -11.95 -4.61 -12.63
CA ARG A 93 -10.79 -4.72 -13.53
C ARG A 93 -9.96 -3.46 -13.43
N PHE A 94 -8.64 -3.65 -13.47
CA PHE A 94 -7.65 -2.59 -13.38
C PHE A 94 -6.64 -2.78 -14.52
N GLY A 95 -6.16 -1.67 -15.08
CA GLY A 95 -5.12 -1.72 -16.12
C GLY A 95 -3.74 -1.99 -15.52
N THR A 96 -3.56 -1.70 -14.24
CA THR A 96 -2.32 -1.97 -13.50
C THR A 96 -2.66 -2.30 -12.05
N ILE A 97 -1.94 -3.27 -11.49
CA ILE A 97 -1.98 -3.59 -10.07
C ILE A 97 -0.56 -3.41 -9.54
N VAL A 98 -0.40 -2.65 -8.47
CA VAL A 98 0.86 -2.42 -7.78
C VAL A 98 0.77 -2.95 -6.35
N CYS A 99 1.90 -3.41 -5.82
CA CYS A 99 2.00 -3.91 -4.46
C CYS A 99 3.44 -3.78 -4.00
N ASN A 100 3.66 -3.23 -2.80
CA ASN A 100 4.88 -3.42 -2.04
C ASN A 100 4.59 -4.45 -0.94
N PRO A 101 4.77 -5.75 -1.19
CA PRO A 101 4.25 -6.79 -0.30
C PRO A 101 5.09 -6.92 0.98
N PRO A 102 4.52 -7.42 2.08
CA PRO A 102 5.32 -7.99 3.15
C PRO A 102 6.08 -9.23 2.63
N TYR A 103 7.37 -9.34 2.97
CA TYR A 103 8.27 -10.36 2.40
C TYR A 103 9.15 -11.07 3.43
N LEU A 104 9.02 -10.76 4.72
CA LEU A 104 9.81 -11.40 5.78
C LEU A 104 9.07 -12.63 6.35
N PRO A 105 9.79 -13.69 6.76
CA PRO A 105 9.22 -14.70 7.63
C PRO A 105 8.92 -14.11 9.03
N PRO A 106 8.07 -14.76 9.84
CA PRO A 106 7.82 -14.31 11.20
C PRO A 106 9.11 -14.33 12.03
N SER A 107 9.24 -13.37 12.93
CA SER A 107 10.41 -13.27 13.82
C SER A 107 10.00 -13.29 15.28
N ASP A 108 10.86 -13.84 16.14
CA ASP A 108 10.65 -13.79 17.60
C ASP A 108 10.87 -12.37 18.17
N GLU A 109 11.45 -11.46 17.37
CA GLU A 109 11.51 -10.05 17.70
C GLU A 109 10.10 -9.45 17.61
N LYS A 110 9.61 -8.97 18.75
CA LYS A 110 8.36 -8.22 18.77
C LYS A 110 8.60 -6.90 18.09
N TYR A 111 8.06 -6.73 16.88
CA TYR A 111 7.76 -5.40 16.36
C TYR A 111 6.96 -4.71 17.47
N GLY A 112 7.44 -3.57 17.99
CA GLY A 112 6.87 -2.93 19.17
C GLY A 112 5.34 -2.69 19.08
N ASP A 113 4.81 -2.71 17.85
CA ASP A 113 3.38 -2.74 17.53
C ASP A 113 3.04 -4.02 16.73
N PRO A 114 2.09 -4.87 17.20
CA PRO A 114 1.60 -6.03 16.45
C PRO A 114 1.06 -5.72 15.06
N ASP A 115 0.54 -4.52 14.82
CA ASP A 115 0.04 -4.11 13.50
C ASP A 115 1.17 -3.96 12.46
N LEU A 116 2.41 -3.76 12.91
CA LEU A 116 3.58 -3.74 12.03
C LEU A 116 3.93 -5.12 11.50
N ALA A 117 3.63 -6.19 12.24
CA ALA A 117 3.85 -7.56 11.77
C ALA A 117 3.08 -7.81 10.46
N LEU A 118 1.86 -7.27 10.35
CA LEU A 118 1.04 -7.38 9.13
C LEU A 118 1.67 -6.72 7.90
N ALA A 119 2.50 -5.70 8.10
CA ALA A 119 3.12 -4.94 7.03
C ALA A 119 4.47 -5.52 6.57
N VAL A 120 5.08 -6.43 7.35
CA VAL A 120 6.40 -6.97 7.06
C VAL A 120 6.42 -8.50 6.90
N GLU A 121 5.53 -9.22 7.59
CA GLU A 121 5.50 -10.68 7.57
C GLU A 121 4.66 -11.23 6.40
N GLY A 122 5.34 -11.85 5.44
CA GLY A 122 4.74 -12.42 4.23
C GLY A 122 4.17 -13.82 4.40
N GLY A 123 4.14 -14.36 5.62
CA GLY A 123 3.80 -15.76 5.94
C GLY A 123 5.01 -16.58 6.37
N PRO A 124 4.86 -17.88 6.69
CA PRO A 124 5.91 -18.70 7.30
C PRO A 124 7.29 -18.65 6.65
N THR A 125 7.34 -18.53 5.31
CA THR A 125 8.59 -18.41 4.55
C THR A 125 8.84 -16.98 4.04
N GLY A 126 7.90 -16.06 4.27
CA GLY A 126 7.88 -14.71 3.74
C GLY A 126 7.33 -14.60 2.31
N THR A 127 6.88 -15.71 1.70
CA THR A 127 6.50 -15.75 0.28
C THR A 127 5.02 -16.06 0.03
N GLU A 128 4.27 -16.36 1.08
CA GLU A 128 2.88 -16.78 0.98
C GLU A 128 1.98 -15.63 0.54
N PHE A 129 2.26 -14.40 0.98
CA PHE A 129 1.57 -13.21 0.50
C PHE A 129 1.71 -13.07 -1.02
N ILE A 130 2.94 -13.10 -1.54
CA ILE A 130 3.16 -12.90 -2.99
C ILE A 130 2.61 -14.08 -3.80
N SER A 131 2.65 -15.30 -3.24
CA SER A 131 2.05 -16.49 -3.87
C SER A 131 0.53 -16.36 -4.03
N ARG A 132 -0.16 -15.85 -2.99
CA ARG A 132 -1.61 -15.55 -3.05
C ARG A 132 -1.93 -14.37 -3.97
N PHE A 133 -1.05 -13.37 -4.02
CA PHE A 133 -1.24 -12.20 -4.89
C PHE A 133 -1.19 -12.57 -6.38
N LEU A 134 -0.38 -13.58 -6.76
CA LEU A 134 -0.18 -14.01 -8.14
C LEU A 134 -1.13 -15.13 -8.61
N SER A 135 -1.97 -15.68 -7.72
CA SER A 135 -2.92 -16.77 -8.01
C SER A 135 -4.27 -16.27 -8.49
#